data_AF-A0A0B7HE94-F1
#
_entry.id   AF-A0A0B7HE94-F1
#
_cell.length_a   1.000
_cell.length_b   1.000
_cell.length_c   1.000
_cell.angle_alpha   90.00
_cell.angle_beta   90.00
_cell.angle_gamma   90.00
#
_symmetry.space_group_name_H-M   'P 1'
#
loop_
_entity.id
_entity.type
_entity.pdbx_description
1 polymer ?
#
loop_
_entity_poly.entity_id
_entity_poly.type
_entity_poly.pdbx_seq_one_letter_code
_entity_poly.pdbx_strand_id
1 'polypeptide(L)' 'MDLGLEDLWLAPNQSAKLGKDGKFYMALAPLNKDGNIYIFDPKSTSPTAFTKGATLKIAGDAFYLGVF' A
#
# COMPACT_ATOMS: atom_id res chain seq x y z
N MET A 1 -0.24 -10.52 -11.80
CA MET A 1 -0.73 -9.15 -11.55
C MET A 1 0.48 -8.25 -11.67
N ASP A 2 0.55 -7.44 -12.73
CA ASP A 2 1.63 -6.48 -12.89
C ASP A 2 1.24 -5.20 -12.13
N LEU A 3 1.78 -5.06 -10.92
CA LEU A 3 1.63 -3.85 -10.10
C LEU A 3 2.68 -2.79 -10.47
N GLY A 4 3.57 -3.06 -11.44
CA GLY A 4 4.82 -2.30 -11.58
C GLY A 4 5.64 -2.42 -10.29
N LEU A 5 5.79 -3.63 -9.75
CA LEU A 5 6.52 -3.87 -8.49
C LEU A 5 7.97 -3.38 -8.55
N GLU A 6 8.53 -3.32 -9.75
CA GLU A 6 9.83 -2.74 -10.08
C GLU A 6 9.90 -1.21 -9.89
N ASP A 7 8.76 -0.52 -9.94
CA ASP A 7 8.64 0.92 -9.64
C ASP A 7 8.31 1.19 -8.15
N LEU A 8 8.06 0.14 -7.34
CA LEU A 8 7.82 0.30 -5.90
C LEU A 8 9.14 0.30 -5.15
N TRP A 9 9.44 1.42 -4.51
CA TRP A 9 10.57 1.48 -3.59
C TRP A 9 10.13 1.04 -2.19
N LEU A 10 10.27 -0.27 -1.91
CA LEU A 10 9.94 -0.87 -0.61
C LEU A 10 11.13 -0.89 0.38
N ALA A 11 12.30 -0.41 -0.04
CA ALA A 11 13.48 -0.29 0.82
C ALA A 11 13.38 0.77 1.94
N PRO A 12 12.75 1.95 1.74
CA PRO A 12 12.51 2.88 2.84
C PRO A 12 11.40 2.37 3.79
N ASN A 13 11.35 2.94 5.00
CA ASN A 13 10.38 2.57 6.03
C ASN A 13 8.94 2.67 5.52
N GLN A 14 8.36 1.52 5.15
CA GLN A 14 6.95 1.38 4.84
C GLN A 14 6.23 0.97 6.12
N SER A 15 5.24 1.76 6.51
CA SER A 15 4.37 1.39 7.62
C SER A 15 3.11 0.73 7.09
N ALA A 16 2.63 -0.25 7.83
CA ALA A 16 1.33 -0.84 7.63
C ALA A 16 0.64 -1.01 8.97
N LYS A 17 -0.68 -1.02 8.97
CA LYS A 17 -1.47 -1.01 10.20
C LYS A 17 -2.57 -2.05 10.16
N LEU A 18 -2.71 -2.80 11.24
CA LEU A 18 -3.90 -3.62 11.49
C LEU A 18 -4.98 -2.72 12.10
N GLY A 19 -6.08 -2.56 11.37
CA GLY A 19 -7.23 -1.80 11.82
C GLY A 19 -8.01 -2.52 12.92
N LYS A 20 -8.84 -1.77 13.65
CA LYS A 20 -9.77 -2.34 14.65
C LYS A 20 -10.82 -3.26 14.04
N ASP A 21 -11.06 -3.13 12.73
CA ASP A 21 -11.93 -4.00 11.94
C ASP A 21 -11.25 -5.31 11.51
N GLY A 22 -9.99 -5.53 11.90
CA GLY A 22 -9.21 -6.72 11.58
C GLY A 22 -8.61 -6.71 10.17
N LYS A 23 -8.74 -5.61 9.41
CA LYS A 23 -8.13 -5.49 8.08
C LYS A 23 -6.73 -4.91 8.18
N PHE A 24 -5.85 -5.33 7.28
CA PHE A 24 -4.49 -4.82 7.19
C PHE A 24 -4.39 -3.75 6.10
N TYR A 25 -3.88 -2.58 6.45
CA TYR A 25 -3.82 -1.40 5.60
C TYR A 25 -2.37 -1.06 5.29
N MET A 26 -2.07 -0.87 4.00
CA MET A 26 -0.74 -0.51 3.53
C MET A 26 -0.84 0.63 2.52
N ALA A 27 -0.01 1.66 2.68
CA ALA A 27 0.13 2.72 1.69
C ALA A 27 1.17 2.30 0.65
N LEU A 28 0.77 2.17 -0.62
CA LEU A 28 1.66 1.84 -1.72
C LEU A 28 1.59 2.92 -2.79
N ALA A 29 2.74 3.45 -3.18
CA ALA A 29 2.88 4.40 -4.28
C ALA A 29 4.13 4.06 -5.10
N PRO A 30 4.02 3.90 -6.43
CA PRO A 30 5.20 3.82 -7.29
C PRO A 30 5.98 5.14 -7.30
N LEU A 31 7.26 5.08 -7.62
CA LEU A 31 8.10 6.28 -7.77
C LEU A 31 7.48 7.26 -8.77
N ASN A 32 7.38 8.53 -8.37
CA ASN A 32 6.86 9.63 -9.19
C ASN A 32 5.43 9.42 -9.74
N LYS A 33 4.62 8.57 -9.11
CA LYS A 33 3.22 8.31 -9.48
C LYS A 33 2.31 8.39 -8.25
N ASP A 34 1.04 8.65 -8.49
CA ASP A 34 0.00 8.52 -7.46
C ASP A 34 -0.06 7.08 -6.94
N GLY A 35 -0.38 6.94 -5.65
CA GLY A 35 -0.52 5.66 -4.97
C GLY A 35 -1.95 5.40 -4.48
N ASN A 36 -2.11 4.34 -3.70
CA ASN A 36 -3.35 4.00 -3.03
C ASN A 36 -3.09 3.39 -1.65
N ILE A 37 -4.11 3.45 -0.79
CA ILE A 37 -4.21 2.53 0.34
C ILE A 37 -4.69 1.19 -0.19
N TYR A 38 -3.95 0.12 0.10
CA TYR A 38 -4.34 -1.25 -0.16
C TYR A 38 -4.81 -1.88 1.15
N ILE A 39 -5.97 -2.53 1.09
CA ILE A 39 -6.65 -3.13 2.24
C ILE A 39 -6.70 -4.63 2.03
N PHE A 40 -6.10 -5.38 2.93
CA PHE A 40 -6.00 -6.83 2.88
C PHE A 40 -6.82 -7.46 4.01
N ASP A 41 -7.41 -8.61 3.74
CA ASP A 41 -7.94 -9.49 4.78
C ASP A 41 -6.85 -10.51 5.17
N PRO A 42 -6.26 -10.42 6.38
CA PRO A 42 -5.21 -11.34 6.81
C PRO A 42 -5.65 -12.81 6.90
N LYS A 43 -6.96 -13.09 6.92
CA LYS A 43 -7.50 -14.44 6.98
C LYS A 43 -7.74 -15.04 5.59
N SER A 44 -7.65 -14.23 4.54
CA SER A 44 -7.81 -14.71 3.16
C SER A 44 -6.62 -15.57 2.74
N THR A 45 -6.89 -16.72 2.14
CA THR A 45 -5.88 -17.56 1.49
C THR A 45 -5.69 -17.23 0.01
N SER A 46 -6.51 -16.32 -0.54
CA SER A 46 -6.37 -15.89 -1.92
C SER A 46 -5.21 -14.91 -2.07
N PRO A 47 -4.25 -15.17 -2.98
CA PRO A 47 -3.08 -14.31 -3.20
C PRO A 47 -3.41 -12.97 -3.85
N THR A 48 -4.66 -12.77 -4.30
CA THR A 48 -5.11 -11.54 -4.97
C THR A 48 -6.27 -10.85 -4.25
N ALA A 49 -6.60 -11.27 -3.03
CA ALA A 49 -7.66 -10.66 -2.24
C ALA A 49 -7.17 -9.37 -1.55
N PHE A 50 -7.31 -8.26 -2.26
CA PHE A 50 -7.13 -6.92 -1.69
C PHE A 50 -8.19 -5.98 -2.24
N THR A 51 -8.49 -4.93 -1.48
CA THR A 51 -9.34 -3.82 -1.91
C THR A 51 -8.48 -2.59 -2.08
N LYS A 52 -8.66 -1.89 -3.21
CA LYS A 52 -8.07 -0.57 -3.42
C LYS A 52 -8.92 0.47 -2.70
N GLY A 53 -8.31 1.19 -1.77
CA GLY A 53 -8.90 2.28 -1.00
C GLY A 53 -8.55 3.65 -1.56
N ALA A 54 -8.44 4.64 -0.66
CA ALA A 54 -8.18 6.03 -1.00
C ALA A 54 -6.94 6.21 -1.88
N THR A 55 -6.98 7.18 -2.78
CA THR A 55 -5.84 7.60 -3.60
C THR A 55 -4.87 8.45 -2.77
N LEU A 56 -3.59 8.18 -2.93
CA LEU A 56 -2.49 8.95 -2.36
C LEU A 56 -1.95 9.87 -3.45
N LYS A 57 -2.00 11.18 -3.21
CA LYS A 57 -1.32 12.17 -4.05
C LYS A 57 0.11 12.32 -3.58
N ILE A 58 1.06 12.01 -4.44
CA ILE A 58 2.48 12.02 -4.14
C ILE A 58 3.14 13.08 -5.02
N ALA A 59 3.97 13.92 -4.44
CA ALA A 59 4.83 14.84 -5.18
C ALA A 59 6.29 14.38 -5.02
N GLY A 60 6.92 13.97 -6.13
CA GLY A 60 8.29 13.44 -6.13
C GLY A 60 8.41 12.03 -5.54
N ASP A 61 9.56 11.71 -4.96
CA ASP A 61 9.81 10.41 -4.32
C ASP A 61 9.25 10.40 -2.88
N ALA A 62 8.37 9.45 -2.57
CA ALA A 62 7.83 9.26 -1.23
C ALA A 62 8.74 8.35 -0.39
N PHE A 63 9.54 8.96 0.48
CA PHE A 63 10.48 8.24 1.35
C PHE A 63 9.83 7.68 2.63
N TYR A 64 8.64 8.14 3.01
CA TYR A 64 7.94 7.63 4.19
C TYR A 64 6.42 7.66 3.95
N LEU A 65 5.81 6.48 3.95
CA LEU A 65 4.36 6.32 3.78
C LEU A 65 3.76 5.67 5.03
N GLY A 66 2.96 6.49 5.71
CA GLY A 66 2.33 6.28 7.00
C GLY A 66 0.86 5.85 6.90
N VAL A 67 0.45 4.78 7.58
CA VAL A 67 -0.97 4.61 7.99
C VAL A 67 -1.02 4.59 9.51
N PHE A 68 -1.63 5.61 10.12
CA PHE A 68 -1.55 5.87 11.56
C PHE A 68 -2.84 5.65 12.34
#